data_AF-A0A848VX27-F1
#
_entry.id   AF-A0A848VX27-F1
#
_cell.length_a   1.000
_cell.length_b   1.000
_cell.length_c   1.000
_cell.angle_alpha   90.00
_cell.angle_beta   90.00
_cell.angle_gamma   90.00
#
_symmetry.space_group_name_H-M   'P 1'
#
loop_
_entity.id
_entity.type
_entity.pdbx_description
1 polymer ?
#
loop_
_entity_poly.entity_id
_entity_poly.type
_entity_poly.pdbx_seq_one_letter_code
_entity_poly.pdbx_strand_id
1 'polypeptide(L)' 'ITARTPRDEITGIFETIDAAGQLVLRTSSGQVAVPAADVFF' A
#
# COMPACT_ATOMS: atom_id res chain seq x y z
N ILE A 1 0.16 8.64 0.83
CA ILE A 1 -0.77 8.08 -0.17
C ILE A 1 -1.72 7.11 0.52
N THR A 2 -2.91 6.95 -0.05
CA THR A 2 -3.92 6.00 0.45
C THR A 2 -4.19 4.96 -0.63
N ALA A 3 -4.01 3.68 -0.27
CA ALA A 3 -4.37 2.55 -1.09
C ALA A 3 -5.70 1.98 -0.58
N ARG A 4 -6.75 2.07 -1.40
CA ARG A 4 -8.07 1.49 -1.08
C ARG A 4 -8.21 0.14 -1.77
N THR A 5 -8.43 -0.89 -0.98
CA THR A 5 -8.81 -2.22 -1.43
C THR A 5 -10.33 -2.40 -1.29
N PRO A 6 -10.94 -3.48 -1.80
CA PRO A 6 -12.37 -3.74 -1.60
C PRO A 6 -12.80 -3.90 -0.13
N ARG A 7 -11.86 -4.17 0.78
CA ARG A 7 -12.15 -4.48 2.19
C ARG A 7 -11.64 -3.43 3.16
N ASP A 8 -10.64 -2.64 2.76
CA ASP A 8 -9.88 -1.83 3.70
C ASP A 8 -9.18 -0.65 3.02
N GLU A 9 -8.82 0.35 3.83
CA GLU A 9 -8.05 1.52 3.41
C GLU A 9 -6.74 1.61 4.17
N ILE A 10 -5.64 1.67 3.42
CA ILE A 10 -4.29 1.68 3.99
C ILE A 10 -3.65 3.01 3.62
N THR A 11 -3.38 3.82 4.64
CA THR A 11 -2.65 5.09 4.47
C THR A 11 -1.22 4.93 4.94
N GLY A 12 -0.28 5.33 4.10
CA GLY A 12 1.14 5.24 4.40
C GLY A 12 2.03 6.02 3.45
N ILE A 13 3.32 5.89 3.67
CA ILE A 13 4.37 6.44 2.80
C ILE A 13 4.68 5.36 1.75
N PHE A 14 4.66 5.73 0.48
CA PHE A 14 5.14 4.86 -0.59
C PHE A 14 6.61 4.53 -0.38
N GLU A 15 6.96 3.25 -0.42
CA GLU A 15 8.34 2.82 -0.28
C GLU A 15 8.90 2.26 -1.60
N THR A 16 8.21 1.28 -2.19
CA THR A 16 8.59 0.69 -3.47
C THR A 16 7.44 -0.12 -4.05
N ILE A 17 7.64 -0.64 -5.26
CA ILE A 17 6.97 -1.87 -5.73
C ILE A 17 7.93 -3.04 -5.48
N ASP A 18 7.45 -4.14 -4.91
CA ASP A 18 8.29 -5.31 -4.65
C ASP A 18 8.50 -6.19 -5.90
N ALA A 19 9.28 -7.27 -5.77
CA ALA A 19 9.59 -8.17 -6.88
C ALA A 19 8.36 -8.94 -7.41
N ALA A 20 7.28 -9.05 -6.62
CA ALA A 20 6.03 -9.64 -7.04
C ALA A 20 5.07 -8.61 -7.67
N GLY A 21 5.48 -7.34 -7.77
CA GLY A 21 4.67 -6.26 -8.32
C GLY A 21 3.72 -5.61 -7.31
N GLN A 22 3.89 -5.87 -6.01
CA GLN A 22 2.99 -5.34 -4.97
C GLN A 22 3.42 -3.95 -4.51
N LEU A 23 2.45 -3.09 -4.23
CA LEU A 23 2.68 -1.77 -3.66
C LEU A 23 3.08 -1.90 -2.19
N VAL A 24 4.29 -1.48 -1.84
CA VAL A 24 4.76 -1.50 -0.44
C VAL A 24 4.58 -0.13 0.18
N LEU A 25 3.78 -0.08 1.25
CA LEU A 25 3.53 1.11 2.06
C LEU A 25 4.18 0.95 3.43
N ARG A 26 4.94 1.95 3.85
CA ARG A 26 5.37 2.09 5.26
C ARG A 26 4.27 2.79 6.05
N THR A 27 3.70 2.07 7.00
CA THR A 27 2.67 2.57 7.94
C THR A 27 3.26 2.71 9.35
N SER A 28 2.49 3.25 10.30
CA SER A 28 2.88 3.28 11.72
C SER A 28 3.03 1.90 12.34
N SER A 29 2.33 0.90 11.79
CA SER A 29 2.34 -0.48 12.28
C SER A 29 3.41 -1.34 11.59
N GLY A 30 4.16 -0.77 10.64
CA GLY A 30 5.16 -1.47 9.84
C GLY A 30 4.88 -1.40 8.34
N GLN A 31 5.65 -2.18 7.58
CA GLN A 31 5.46 -2.30 6.13
C GLN A 31 4.25 -3.18 5.82
N VAL A 32 3.47 -2.74 4.83
CA VAL A 32 2.31 -3.45 4.32
C VAL A 32 2.47 -3.58 2.81
N ALA A 33 2.47 -4.82 2.32
CA ALA A 33 2.43 -5.09 0.88
C ALA A 33 0.96 -5.18 0.42
N VAL A 34 0.62 -4.41 -0.61
CA VAL A 34 -0.74 -4.25 -1.13
C VAL A 34 -0.75 -4.80 -2.57
N PRO A 35 -1.32 -6.00 -2.79
CA PRO A 35 -1.30 -6.65 -4.10
C PRO A 35 -2.14 -5.92 -5.15
N ALA A 36 -3.27 -5.32 -4.75
CA ALA A 36 -4.17 -4.58 -5.63
C ALA A 36 -4.96 -3.54 -4.83
N ALA A 37 -4.96 -2.29 -5.31
CA ALA A 37 -5.70 -1.19 -4.72
C ALA A 37 -5.84 -0.03 -5.72
N ASP A 38 -6.87 0.78 -5.52
CA ASP A 38 -6.94 2.12 -6.10
C ASP A 38 -6.07 3.06 -5.25
N VAL A 39 -5.23 3.88 -5.90
CA VAL A 39 -4.28 4.76 -5.23
C VAL A 39 -4.72 6.21 -5.32
N PHE A 40 -4.73 6.87 -4.17
CA PHE A 40 -5.02 8.30 -4.00
C PHE A 40 -3.80 8.98 -3.39
N PHE A 41 -3.43 10.17 -3.91
CA PHE A 41 -2.23 10.92 -3.50
C PHE A 41 -2.51 11.89 -2.37
#